data_AF-A0AAJ2FXT8-F1
#
_entry.id   AF-A0AAJ2FXT8-F1
#
_cell.length_a   1.000
_cell.length_b   1.000
_cell.length_c   1.000
_cell.angle_alpha   90.00
_cell.angle_beta   90.00
_cell.angle_gamma   90.00
#
_symmetry.space_group_name_H-M   'P 1'
#
loop_
_entity.id
_entity.type
_entity.pdbx_description
1 polymer ?
#
loop_
_entity_poly.entity_id
_entity_poly.type
_entity_poly.pdbx_seq_one_letter_code
_entity_poly.pdbx_strand_id
1 'polypeptide(L)'
;MPANTKAATSAELTSQLEYLRADLTKVNATIELIGKPAITKAEQLVKAITDANEQLAVALANEAEAERQARLAGFGNITVTVAYPSNYEGNLLRAIFTVEYTRLQYNMAFRAAVMKPHKLIGFSALPADALEYLVEKRPEAIPVEISNLAPGDPWEAFRRYFLALRRGRLDSYAIAA
;
A
#
# COMPACT_ATOMS: atom_id res chain seq x y z
N MET A 1 7.97 32.82 -10.56
CA MET A 1 8.09 31.47 -11.15
C MET A 1 8.54 30.54 -10.04
N PRO A 2 7.72 29.58 -9.57
CA PRO A 2 8.18 28.65 -8.56
C PRO A 2 9.26 27.75 -9.16
N ALA A 3 10.42 27.70 -8.49
CA ALA A 3 11.52 26.83 -8.85
C ALA A 3 11.02 25.38 -8.81
N ASN A 4 10.97 24.76 -9.98
CA ASN A 4 10.73 23.33 -10.15
C ASN A 4 11.96 22.59 -9.61
N THR A 5 12.10 22.52 -8.28
CA THR A 5 13.06 21.64 -7.63
C THR A 5 12.51 20.23 -7.82
N LYS A 6 12.93 19.60 -8.92
CA LYS A 6 12.73 18.18 -9.14
C LYS A 6 13.23 17.48 -7.86
N ALA A 7 12.32 16.88 -7.10
CA ALA A 7 12.69 16.15 -5.89
C ALA A 7 13.75 15.13 -6.28
N ALA A 8 14.89 15.13 -5.56
CA ALA A 8 15.96 14.18 -5.81
C ALA A 8 15.39 12.77 -5.66
N THR A 9 15.68 11.91 -6.63
CA THR A 9 15.25 10.51 -6.62
C THR A 9 15.94 9.74 -5.49
N SER A 10 15.36 8.64 -5.00
CA SER A 10 15.98 7.80 -3.96
C SER A 10 17.41 7.35 -4.33
N ALA A 11 17.67 7.12 -5.63
CA ALA A 11 18.99 6.80 -6.16
C ALA A 11 19.99 7.96 -6.06
N GLU A 12 19.57 9.20 -6.34
CA GLU A 12 20.40 10.40 -6.21
C GLU A 12 20.75 10.68 -4.74
N LEU A 13 19.77 10.54 -3.83
CA LEU A 13 19.97 10.71 -2.39
C LEU A 13 20.89 9.64 -1.78
N THR A 14 20.80 8.40 -2.26
CA THR A 14 21.71 7.32 -1.84
C THR A 14 23.15 7.62 -2.25
N SER A 15 23.36 8.06 -3.49
CA SER A 15 24.68 8.46 -3.99
C SER A 15 25.25 9.64 -3.20
N GLN A 16 24.40 10.61 -2.86
CA GLN A 16 24.78 11.77 -2.03
C GLN A 16 25.18 11.35 -0.61
N LEU A 17 24.48 10.39 0.00
CA LEU A 17 24.82 9.84 1.32
C LEU A 17 26.17 9.12 1.31
N GLU A 18 26.46 8.34 0.26
CA GLU A 18 27.77 7.68 0.10
C GLU A 18 28.90 8.71 0.00
N TYR A 19 28.69 9.77 -0.77
CA TYR A 19 29.64 10.87 -0.89
C TYR A 19 29.87 11.57 0.47
N LEU A 20 28.80 11.93 1.18
CA LEU A 20 28.89 12.60 2.48
C LEU A 20 29.60 11.74 3.54
N ARG A 21 29.35 10.42 3.54
CA ARG A 21 30.03 9.47 4.43
C ARG A 21 31.52 9.34 4.10
N ALA A 22 31.86 9.30 2.82
CA ALA A 22 33.26 9.27 2.37
C ALA A 22 34.00 10.55 2.80
N ASP A 23 33.37 11.71 2.64
CA ASP A 23 33.96 12.99 3.07
C ASP A 23 34.07 13.12 4.59
N LEU A 24 33.08 12.61 5.35
CA LEU A 24 33.17 12.56 6.82
C LEU A 24 34.35 11.69 7.27
N THR A 25 34.61 10.57 6.60
CA THR A 25 35.74 9.69 6.90
C THR A 25 37.08 10.41 6.69
N LYS A 26 37.21 11.16 5.59
CA LYS A 26 38.41 11.98 5.31
C LYS A 26 38.58 13.09 6.34
N VAL A 27 37.51 13.82 6.66
CA VAL A 27 37.56 14.92 7.62
C VAL A 27 37.95 14.40 9.01
N ASN A 28 37.38 13.26 9.44
CA ASN A 28 37.74 12.62 10.71
C ASN A 28 39.22 12.25 10.79
N ALA A 29 39.80 11.72 9.70
CA ALA A 29 41.23 11.40 9.64
C ALA A 29 42.14 12.66 9.75
N THR A 30 41.60 13.85 9.46
CA THR A 30 42.34 15.12 9.57
C THR A 30 42.11 15.88 10.88
N ILE A 31 41.23 15.40 11.77
CA ILE A 31 40.93 16.07 13.05
C ILE A 31 42.19 16.22 13.90
N GLU A 32 43.04 15.19 13.96
CA GLU A 32 44.28 15.22 14.72
C GLU A 32 45.32 16.21 14.16
N LEU A 33 45.25 16.51 12.86
CA LEU A 33 46.20 17.40 12.16
C LEU A 33 45.80 18.87 12.20
N ILE A 34 44.50 19.16 12.06
CA ILE A 34 44.00 20.52 11.82
C ILE A 34 43.12 21.02 12.98
N GLY A 35 42.69 20.14 13.89
CA GLY A 35 42.00 20.49 15.13
C GLY A 35 40.58 21.05 14.92
N LYS A 36 40.26 22.16 15.59
CA LYS A 36 38.89 22.72 15.67
C LYS A 36 38.16 22.90 14.32
N PRO A 37 38.78 23.40 13.24
CA PRO A 37 38.12 23.53 11.93
C PRO A 37 37.64 22.20 11.34
N ALA A 38 38.35 21.10 11.60
CA ALA A 38 37.95 19.77 11.13
C ALA A 38 36.76 19.23 11.94
N ILE A 39 36.69 19.53 13.24
CA ILE A 39 35.56 19.17 14.10
C ILE A 39 34.27 19.86 13.62
N THR A 40 34.31 21.17 13.37
CA THR A 40 33.14 21.90 12.86
C THR A 40 32.66 21.39 11.50
N LYS A 41 33.59 21.03 10.59
CA LYS A 41 33.24 20.41 9.31
C LYS A 41 32.63 19.01 9.50
N ALA A 42 33.14 18.21 10.44
CA ALA A 42 32.57 16.90 10.75
C ALA A 42 31.14 17.02 11.27
N GLU A 43 30.87 17.98 12.17
CA GLU A 43 29.50 18.25 12.68
C GLU A 43 28.55 18.68 11.56
N GLN A 44 29.01 19.53 10.64
CA GLN A 44 28.22 19.92 9.46
C GLN A 44 27.92 18.73 8.55
N LEU A 45 28.89 17.83 8.35
CA LEU A 45 28.69 16.61 7.56
C LEU A 45 27.75 15.62 8.25
N VAL A 46 27.83 15.46 9.58
CA VAL A 46 26.88 14.64 10.35
C VAL A 46 25.46 15.17 10.17
N LYS A 47 25.27 16.49 10.29
CA LYS A 47 23.96 17.11 10.07
C LYS A 47 23.46 16.91 8.64
N ALA A 48 24.33 17.08 7.65
CA ALA A 48 23.96 16.84 6.25
C ALA A 48 23.56 15.36 6.00
N ILE A 49 24.22 14.41 6.68
CA ILE A 49 23.86 12.99 6.61
C ILE A 49 22.50 12.73 7.26
N THR A 50 22.19 13.33 8.42
CA THR A 50 20.88 13.15 9.07
C THR A 50 19.77 13.72 8.18
N ASP A 51 19.95 14.93 7.67
CA ASP A 51 18.97 15.59 6.79
C ASP A 51 18.75 14.78 5.50
N ALA A 52 19.83 14.23 4.91
CA ALA A 52 19.73 13.38 3.72
C ALA A 52 19.06 12.02 3.99
N ASN A 53 19.24 11.42 5.18
CA ASN A 53 18.51 10.20 5.55
C ASN A 53 17.01 10.46 5.74
N GLU A 54 16.64 11.59 6.34
CA GLU A 54 15.22 11.98 6.47
C GLU A 54 14.59 12.20 5.10
N GLN A 55 15.29 12.90 4.19
CA GLN A 55 14.84 13.07 2.81
C GLN A 55 14.72 11.75 2.06
N LEU A 56 15.65 10.82 2.27
CA LEU A 56 15.59 9.48 1.67
C LEU A 56 14.37 8.71 2.18
N ALA A 57 14.08 8.77 3.48
CA ALA A 57 12.91 8.10 4.06
C ALA A 57 11.61 8.64 3.45
N VAL A 58 11.50 9.96 3.29
CA VAL A 58 10.35 10.61 2.64
C VAL A 58 10.25 10.22 1.16
N ALA A 59 11.36 10.22 0.43
CA ALA A 59 11.39 9.84 -0.98
C ALA A 59 10.93 8.39 -1.18
N LEU A 60 11.41 7.45 -0.36
CA LEU A 60 11.00 6.04 -0.42
C LEU A 60 9.52 5.86 -0.08
N ALA A 61 9.00 6.60 0.91
CA ALA A 61 7.58 6.56 1.25
C ALA A 61 6.71 7.04 0.07
N ASN A 62 7.10 8.15 -0.56
CA ASN A 62 6.41 8.70 -1.73
C ASN A 62 6.49 7.77 -2.94
N GLU A 63 7.65 7.13 -3.18
CA GLU A 63 7.84 6.15 -4.25
C GLU A 63 6.93 4.93 -4.03
N ALA A 64 6.90 4.39 -2.81
CA ALA A 64 6.02 3.28 -2.44
C ALA A 64 4.54 3.63 -2.62
N GLU A 65 4.14 4.85 -2.25
CA GLU A 65 2.76 5.31 -2.45
C GLU A 65 2.42 5.49 -3.93
N ALA A 66 3.33 6.06 -4.73
CA ALA A 66 3.15 6.22 -6.16
C ALA A 66 3.04 4.86 -6.88
N GLU A 67 3.90 3.89 -6.52
CA GLU A 67 3.82 2.52 -7.03
C GLU A 67 2.50 1.86 -6.65
N ARG A 68 2.06 2.01 -5.40
CA ARG A 68 0.77 1.53 -4.91
C ARG A 68 -0.38 2.11 -5.72
N GLN A 69 -0.43 3.43 -5.90
CA GLN A 69 -1.46 4.09 -6.69
C GLN A 69 -1.44 3.64 -8.16
N ALA A 70 -0.25 3.46 -8.75
CA ALA A 70 -0.11 2.94 -10.12
C ALA A 70 -0.65 1.50 -10.25
N ARG A 71 -0.40 0.63 -9.26
CA ARG A 71 -0.99 -0.72 -9.22
C ARG A 71 -2.50 -0.67 -9.14
N LEU A 72 -3.06 0.18 -8.27
CA LEU A 72 -4.51 0.32 -8.10
C LEU A 72 -5.20 0.95 -9.32
N ALA A 73 -4.53 1.85 -10.04
CA ALA A 73 -5.03 2.43 -11.28
C ALA A 73 -5.24 1.37 -12.40
N GLY A 74 -4.59 0.21 -12.27
CA GLY A 74 -4.81 -0.94 -13.15
C GLY A 74 -6.13 -1.68 -12.90
N PHE A 75 -6.92 -1.31 -11.90
CA PHE A 75 -8.20 -1.94 -11.57
C PHE A 75 -9.36 -0.99 -11.85
N GLY A 76 -10.51 -1.57 -12.20
CA GLY A 76 -11.74 -0.83 -12.45
C GLY A 76 -12.99 -1.66 -12.17
N ASN A 77 -14.13 -0.99 -12.09
CA ASN A 77 -15.47 -1.60 -12.09
C ASN A 77 -15.63 -2.83 -11.20
N ILE A 78 -15.16 -2.77 -9.94
CA ILE A 78 -15.38 -3.85 -8.99
C ILE A 78 -16.81 -3.80 -8.46
N THR A 79 -17.46 -4.95 -8.46
CA THR A 79 -18.81 -5.18 -7.93
C THR A 79 -18.82 -6.51 -7.20
N VAL A 80 -19.61 -6.57 -6.13
CA VAL A 80 -19.80 -7.80 -5.37
C VAL A 80 -21.29 -8.10 -5.32
N THR A 81 -21.66 -9.33 -5.65
CA THR A 81 -23.00 -9.85 -5.47
C THR A 81 -23.00 -10.94 -4.40
N VAL A 82 -24.06 -10.96 -3.61
CA VAL A 82 -24.26 -11.92 -2.52
C VAL A 82 -25.42 -12.81 -2.87
N ALA A 83 -25.24 -14.12 -2.71
CA ALA A 83 -26.31 -15.10 -2.80
C ALA A 83 -26.30 -15.97 -1.55
N TYR A 84 -27.48 -16.24 -1.00
CA TYR A 84 -27.65 -17.19 0.09
C TYR A 84 -28.26 -18.48 -0.44
N PRO A 85 -27.74 -19.65 -0.05
CA PRO A 85 -28.46 -20.89 -0.27
C PRO A 85 -29.79 -20.85 0.50
N SER A 86 -30.83 -21.45 -0.06
CA SER A 86 -32.22 -21.39 0.46
C SER A 86 -32.38 -21.80 1.93
N ASN A 87 -31.50 -22.66 2.46
CA ASN A 87 -31.56 -23.12 3.85
C ASN A 87 -30.69 -22.28 4.82
N TYR A 88 -30.02 -21.24 4.33
CA TYR A 88 -29.03 -20.47 5.08
C TYR A 88 -29.15 -18.96 4.83
N GLU A 89 -30.37 -18.48 4.58
CA GLU A 89 -30.65 -17.06 4.40
C GLU A 89 -30.15 -16.24 5.59
N GLY A 90 -29.41 -15.15 5.30
CA GLY A 90 -28.79 -14.29 6.31
C GLY A 90 -27.56 -14.88 7.03
N ASN A 91 -27.15 -16.12 6.74
CA ASN A 91 -25.94 -16.69 7.32
C ASN A 91 -24.70 -16.28 6.51
N LEU A 92 -23.99 -15.27 6.98
CA LEU A 92 -22.79 -14.72 6.34
C LEU A 92 -21.68 -15.77 6.08
N LEU A 93 -21.56 -16.82 6.92
CA LEU A 93 -20.55 -17.88 6.72
C LEU A 93 -20.92 -18.85 5.60
N ARG A 94 -22.19 -18.88 5.20
CA ARG A 94 -22.71 -19.69 4.10
C ARG A 94 -23.04 -18.86 2.86
N ALA A 95 -22.85 -17.55 2.92
CA ALA A 95 -23.04 -16.64 1.80
C ALA A 95 -22.05 -16.96 0.68
N ILE A 96 -22.54 -16.93 -0.55
CA ILE A 96 -21.74 -17.05 -1.77
C ILE A 96 -21.53 -15.64 -2.30
N PHE A 97 -20.30 -15.18 -2.25
CA PHE A 97 -19.89 -13.90 -2.83
C PHE A 97 -19.39 -14.12 -4.25
N THR A 98 -19.92 -13.38 -5.21
CA THR A 98 -19.38 -13.33 -6.56
C THR A 98 -18.80 -11.94 -6.79
N VAL A 99 -17.49 -11.88 -7.02
CA VAL A 99 -16.74 -10.65 -7.24
C VAL A 99 -16.45 -10.52 -8.73
N GLU A 100 -16.90 -9.42 -9.33
CA GLU A 100 -16.65 -9.09 -10.73
C GLU A 100 -15.87 -7.78 -10.78
N TYR A 101 -14.75 -7.75 -11.48
CA TYR A 101 -13.90 -6.56 -11.62
C TYR A 101 -13.19 -6.54 -12.97
N THR A 102 -12.72 -5.38 -13.40
CA THR A 102 -11.81 -5.27 -14.54
C THR A 102 -10.39 -5.01 -14.09
N ARG A 103 -9.42 -5.59 -14.80
CA ARG A 103 -8.00 -5.36 -14.59
C ARG A 103 -7.29 -5.13 -15.92
N LEU A 104 -6.36 -4.20 -15.93
CA LEU A 104 -5.46 -3.95 -17.04
C LEU A 104 -4.54 -5.17 -17.23
N GLN A 105 -4.62 -5.81 -18.38
CA GLN A 105 -3.74 -6.92 -18.75
C GLN A 105 -3.17 -6.69 -20.13
N TYR A 106 -1.89 -7.02 -20.31
CA TYR A 106 -1.28 -6.97 -21.64
C TYR A 106 -1.97 -7.95 -22.58
N ASN A 107 -2.44 -7.45 -23.72
CA ASN A 107 -3.05 -8.25 -24.77
C ASN A 107 -2.10 -8.32 -25.96
N MET A 108 -1.57 -9.53 -26.21
CA MET A 108 -0.64 -9.78 -27.32
C MET A 108 -1.22 -9.44 -28.70
N ALA A 109 -2.53 -9.59 -28.90
CA ALA A 109 -3.17 -9.29 -30.19
C ALA A 109 -3.17 -7.80 -30.52
N PHE A 110 -3.41 -6.94 -29.51
CA PHE A 110 -3.43 -5.49 -29.67
C PHE A 110 -2.09 -4.83 -29.33
N ARG A 111 -1.10 -5.62 -28.87
CA ARG A 111 0.20 -5.17 -28.35
C ARG A 111 0.08 -4.02 -27.33
N ALA A 112 -1.02 -4.00 -26.59
CA ALA A 112 -1.38 -2.93 -25.68
C ALA A 112 -1.98 -3.50 -24.40
N ALA A 113 -1.94 -2.71 -23.33
CA ALA A 113 -2.60 -3.05 -22.08
C ALA A 113 -4.09 -2.70 -22.18
N VAL A 114 -4.96 -3.69 -22.00
CA VAL A 114 -6.41 -3.56 -22.16
C VAL A 114 -7.09 -4.02 -20.88
N MET A 115 -8.14 -3.31 -20.47
CA MET A 115 -8.99 -3.71 -19.35
C MET A 115 -9.74 -5.00 -19.71
N LYS A 116 -9.52 -6.06 -18.94
CA LYS A 116 -10.23 -7.34 -19.09
C LYS A 116 -11.12 -7.61 -17.88
N PRO A 117 -12.34 -8.13 -18.09
CA PRO A 117 -13.19 -8.54 -16.99
C PRO A 117 -12.68 -9.83 -16.34
N HIS A 118 -12.81 -9.90 -15.03
CA HIS A 118 -12.51 -11.03 -14.18
C HIS A 118 -13.73 -11.30 -13.29
N LYS A 119 -14.00 -12.58 -13.07
CA LYS A 119 -15.09 -13.06 -12.23
C LYS A 119 -14.56 -14.15 -11.31
N LEU A 120 -14.77 -13.98 -10.02
CA LEU A 120 -14.30 -14.89 -8.97
C LEU A 120 -15.42 -15.18 -7.98
N ILE A 121 -15.37 -16.36 -7.36
CA ILE A 121 -16.28 -16.74 -6.27
C ILE A 121 -15.49 -16.68 -4.97
N GLY A 122 -15.96 -15.86 -4.05
CA GLY A 122 -15.38 -15.66 -2.73
C GLY A 122 -14.22 -14.67 -2.71
N PHE A 123 -14.05 -14.01 -1.57
CA PHE A 123 -12.96 -13.07 -1.33
C PHE A 123 -11.59 -13.76 -1.11
N SER A 124 -11.57 -15.04 -0.75
CA SER A 124 -10.32 -15.78 -0.54
C SER A 124 -9.54 -16.05 -1.83
N ALA A 125 -10.24 -16.07 -2.97
CA ALA A 125 -9.62 -16.21 -4.29
C ALA A 125 -9.24 -14.85 -4.92
N LEU A 126 -9.63 -13.74 -4.29
CA LEU A 126 -9.39 -12.40 -4.80
C LEU A 126 -7.90 -12.02 -4.58
N PRO A 127 -7.20 -11.51 -5.60
CA PRO A 127 -5.84 -11.00 -5.42
C PRO A 127 -5.81 -9.87 -4.38
N ALA A 128 -4.71 -9.77 -3.62
CA ALA A 128 -4.56 -8.75 -2.57
C ALA A 128 -4.78 -7.32 -3.10
N ASP A 129 -4.20 -6.98 -4.26
CA ASP A 129 -4.37 -5.67 -4.91
C ASP A 129 -5.84 -5.36 -5.25
N ALA A 130 -6.63 -6.37 -5.62
CA ALA A 130 -8.04 -6.20 -5.97
C ALA A 130 -8.90 -6.02 -4.72
N LEU A 131 -8.56 -6.71 -3.62
CA LEU A 131 -9.17 -6.48 -2.30
C LEU A 131 -8.84 -5.08 -1.77
N GLU A 132 -7.60 -4.65 -1.92
CA GLU A 132 -7.15 -3.31 -1.57
C GLU A 132 -7.90 -2.24 -2.38
N TYR A 133 -8.04 -2.43 -3.69
CA TYR A 133 -8.85 -1.56 -4.54
C TYR A 133 -10.33 -1.50 -4.08
N LEU A 134 -10.93 -2.65 -3.75
CA LEU A 134 -12.30 -2.72 -3.22
C LEU A 134 -12.43 -1.89 -1.94
N VAL A 135 -11.51 -2.05 -1.00
CA VAL A 135 -11.57 -1.37 0.30
C VAL A 135 -11.32 0.13 0.19
N GLU A 136 -10.33 0.54 -0.60
CA GLU A 136 -9.92 1.95 -0.65
C GLU A 136 -10.69 2.81 -1.65
N LYS A 137 -11.07 2.24 -2.81
CA LYS A 137 -11.66 3.01 -3.91
C LYS A 137 -13.14 2.77 -4.07
N ARG A 138 -13.65 1.61 -3.63
CA ARG A 138 -15.05 1.21 -3.80
C ARG A 138 -15.63 0.57 -2.53
N PRO A 139 -15.49 1.18 -1.34
CA PRO A 139 -16.01 0.61 -0.10
C PRO A 139 -17.53 0.38 -0.15
N GLU A 140 -18.27 1.12 -0.97
CA GLU A 140 -19.70 0.95 -1.21
C GLU A 140 -20.06 -0.37 -1.90
N ALA A 141 -19.11 -1.01 -2.58
CA ALA A 141 -19.32 -2.31 -3.22
C ALA A 141 -19.12 -3.48 -2.23
N ILE A 142 -18.72 -3.20 -0.98
CA ILE A 142 -18.58 -4.22 0.07
C ILE A 142 -19.99 -4.61 0.56
N PRO A 143 -20.31 -5.90 0.63
CA PRO A 143 -21.56 -6.38 1.21
C PRO A 143 -21.80 -5.81 2.61
N VAL A 144 -23.02 -5.33 2.86
CA VAL A 144 -23.43 -4.70 4.12
C VAL A 144 -23.17 -5.64 5.30
N GLU A 145 -23.37 -6.94 5.12
CA GLU A 145 -23.17 -7.96 6.14
C GLU A 145 -21.71 -8.07 6.58
N ILE A 146 -20.77 -7.85 5.66
CA ILE A 146 -19.33 -7.78 5.99
C ILE A 146 -19.05 -6.42 6.64
N SER A 147 -19.54 -5.33 6.07
CA SER A 147 -19.34 -3.97 6.60
C SER A 147 -19.80 -3.84 8.07
N ASN A 148 -20.91 -4.48 8.43
CA ASN A 148 -21.45 -4.49 9.79
C ASN A 148 -20.53 -5.19 10.82
N LEU A 149 -19.57 -6.02 10.39
CA LEU A 149 -18.61 -6.63 11.32
C LEU A 149 -17.68 -5.60 11.97
N ALA A 150 -17.40 -4.50 11.28
CA ALA A 150 -16.66 -3.35 11.79
C ALA A 150 -17.09 -2.07 11.05
N PRO A 151 -18.15 -1.39 11.53
CA PRO A 151 -18.67 -0.19 10.89
C PRO A 151 -17.59 0.90 10.82
N GLY A 152 -17.39 1.49 9.64
CA GLY A 152 -16.42 2.57 9.41
C GLY A 152 -14.98 2.12 9.17
N ASP A 153 -14.66 0.84 9.35
CA ASP A 153 -13.33 0.28 9.02
C ASP A 153 -13.48 -1.00 8.16
N PRO A 154 -13.45 -0.87 6.82
CA PRO A 154 -13.64 -2.01 5.94
C PRO A 154 -12.48 -3.02 6.01
N TRP A 155 -11.26 -2.61 6.40
CA TRP A 155 -10.14 -3.52 6.57
C TRP A 155 -10.35 -4.44 7.76
N GLU A 156 -10.77 -3.87 8.89
CA GLU A 156 -11.07 -4.64 10.09
C GLU A 156 -12.31 -5.53 9.87
N ALA A 157 -13.30 -5.07 9.09
CA ALA A 157 -14.46 -5.86 8.70
C ALA A 157 -14.05 -7.14 7.92
N PHE A 158 -13.19 -7.00 6.90
CA PHE A 158 -12.66 -8.15 6.17
C PHE A 158 -11.77 -9.04 7.04
N ARG A 159 -10.97 -8.46 7.93
CA ARG A 159 -10.15 -9.23 8.88
C ARG A 159 -11.01 -10.12 9.76
N ARG A 160 -12.10 -9.59 10.33
CA ARG A 160 -13.07 -10.34 11.13
C ARG A 160 -13.78 -11.40 10.31
N TYR A 161 -14.17 -11.08 9.08
CA TYR A 161 -14.78 -12.03 8.16
C TYR A 161 -13.86 -13.23 7.86
N PHE A 162 -12.59 -12.99 7.47
CA PHE A 162 -11.64 -14.06 7.19
C PHE A 162 -11.29 -14.88 8.44
N LEU A 163 -11.20 -14.22 9.60
CA LEU A 163 -11.01 -14.90 10.88
C LEU A 163 -12.19 -15.81 11.21
N ALA A 164 -13.42 -15.34 10.99
CA ALA A 164 -14.64 -16.10 11.24
C ALA A 164 -14.78 -17.29 10.29
N LEU A 165 -14.43 -17.13 9.00
CA LEU A 165 -14.36 -18.24 8.04
C LEU A 165 -13.39 -19.33 8.49
N ARG A 166 -12.19 -18.94 8.95
CA ARG A 166 -11.18 -19.88 9.45
C ARG A 166 -11.61 -20.60 10.73
N ARG A 167 -12.34 -19.91 11.62
CA ARG A 167 -12.83 -20.47 12.89
C ARG A 167 -14.14 -21.24 12.76
N GLY A 168 -14.89 -21.04 11.67
CA GLY A 168 -16.22 -21.61 11.47
C GLY A 168 -17.33 -20.95 12.28
N ARG A 169 -17.09 -19.77 12.89
CA ARG A 169 -18.08 -19.00 13.65
C ARG A 169 -17.78 -17.50 13.62
N LEU A 170 -18.81 -16.67 13.63
CA LEU A 170 -18.70 -15.22 13.81
C LEU A 170 -18.60 -14.93 15.31
N ASP A 171 -17.62 -14.12 15.72
CA ASP A 171 -17.54 -13.68 17.11
C ASP A 171 -18.76 -12.79 17.41
N SER A 172 -19.51 -13.13 18.45
CA SER A 172 -20.86 -12.62 18.77
C SER A 172 -20.93 -11.14 19.15
N TYR A 173 -19.86 -10.37 18.96
CA TYR A 173 -19.79 -8.94 19.30
C TYR A 173 -20.35 -8.00 18.21
N ALA A 174 -20.80 -8.53 17.06
CA ALA A 174 -21.23 -7.72 15.91
C ALA A 174 -22.76 -7.65 15.66
N ILE A 175 -23.60 -8.25 16.53
CA ILE A 175 -25.07 -8.23 16.35
C ILE A 175 -25.76 -7.19 17.27
N ALA A 176 -25.01 -6.47 18.10
CA ALA A 176 -25.57 -5.47 19.01
C ALA A 176 -25.04 -4.06 18.70
N ALA A 177 -25.56 -3.45 17.64
CA ALA A 177 -25.65 -2.00 17.49
C ALA A 177 -26.76 -1.67 16.48
#